data_AF-A0A9N9U681-F1
#
_entry.id   AF-A0A9N9U681-F1
#
_cell.length_a   1.000
_cell.length_b   1.000
_cell.length_c   1.000
_cell.angle_alpha   90.00
_cell.angle_beta   90.00
_cell.angle_gamma   90.00
#
_symmetry.space_group_name_H-M   'P 1'
#
loop_
_entity.id
_entity.type
_entity.pdbx_description
1 polymer ?
#
loop_
_entity_poly.entity_id
_entity_poly.type
_entity_poly.pdbx_seq_one_letter_code
_entity_poly.pdbx_strand_id
1 'polypeptide(L)'
;MHKRRHQQQQAFQPKPDAEKSHQSHQHKSDHGPTDLSAWIVQVGIAVNLGLAVIKLVGGWAFSSKSLTADGWHSMTDLVTDLLALISVVVIAMPKLTEFLRPTVSNIEGSISLTISGLLVLMGIHEGWESLVSFHESFFGQALLFGESGLGYDSHGDIHHDVPSLQAAWIAGLTILAKEWLYHKTMKIAAETKSSVLASNAVHQRADSLMSMVTIVAILGSNIFKDTAWIDSVGGLCISAIVIRAALENLTKTVKTWKSAD
;
A
#
# COMPACT_ATOMS: atom_id res chain seq x y z
N MET A 1 -24.58 -29.35 77.58
CA MET A 1 -24.62 -27.94 78.04
C MET A 1 -23.22 -27.53 78.49
N HIS A 2 -22.49 -26.73 77.71
CA HIS A 2 -21.66 -25.64 78.24
C HIS A 2 -21.08 -24.81 77.08
N LYS A 3 -21.94 -23.92 76.60
CA LYS A 3 -21.59 -22.70 75.87
C LYS A 3 -20.87 -21.76 76.85
N ARG A 4 -19.98 -20.92 76.32
CA ARG A 4 -19.37 -19.72 76.93
C ARG A 4 -18.14 -19.95 77.80
N ARG A 5 -16.94 -19.78 77.22
CA ARG A 5 -15.80 -19.10 77.88
C ARG A 5 -14.63 -18.71 76.97
N HIS A 6 -14.89 -18.46 75.68
CA HIS A 6 -13.90 -17.78 74.83
C HIS A 6 -14.50 -16.54 74.13
N GLN A 7 -15.36 -15.81 74.86
CA GLN A 7 -15.60 -14.38 74.66
C GLN A 7 -14.55 -13.61 75.46
N GLN A 8 -13.34 -13.44 74.93
CA GLN A 8 -12.44 -12.34 75.35
C GLN A 8 -11.20 -12.16 74.46
N GLN A 9 -11.36 -12.26 73.14
CA GLN A 9 -10.35 -11.75 72.20
C GLN A 9 -11.07 -10.92 71.12
N GLN A 10 -11.56 -9.76 71.55
CA GLN A 10 -11.84 -8.62 70.68
C GLN A 10 -11.06 -7.44 71.25
N ALA A 11 -9.97 -7.05 70.60
CA ALA A 11 -9.49 -5.67 70.64
C ALA A 11 -8.47 -5.43 69.50
N PHE A 12 -8.81 -4.44 68.68
CA PHE A 12 -7.95 -3.67 67.79
C PHE A 12 -7.54 -4.28 66.44
N GLN A 13 -8.39 -4.10 65.43
CA GLN A 13 -7.96 -3.94 64.04
C GLN A 13 -8.35 -2.53 63.57
N PRO A 14 -7.40 -1.71 63.06
CA PRO A 14 -7.73 -0.43 62.46
C PRO A 14 -8.39 -0.65 61.09
N LYS A 15 -9.37 0.20 60.75
CA LYS A 15 -10.03 0.19 59.43
C LYS A 15 -9.00 0.54 58.34
N PRO A 16 -8.88 -0.23 57.25
CA PRO A 16 -8.22 0.25 56.06
C PRO A 16 -9.17 1.19 55.32
N ASP A 17 -8.65 2.36 54.99
CA ASP A 17 -9.33 3.42 54.28
C ASP A 17 -9.85 2.94 52.92
N ALA A 18 -11.00 3.50 52.53
CA ALA A 18 -11.62 3.30 51.24
C ALA A 18 -10.74 3.93 50.14
N GLU A 19 -9.76 3.17 49.66
CA GLU A 19 -9.03 3.48 48.44
C GLU A 19 -9.99 3.26 47.26
N LYS A 20 -10.65 4.34 46.85
CA LYS A 20 -11.40 4.37 45.58
C LYS A 20 -10.38 4.19 44.45
N SER A 21 -10.16 2.95 44.05
CA SER A 21 -9.48 2.64 42.79
C SER A 21 -10.32 3.23 41.67
N HIS A 22 -9.88 4.37 41.14
CA HIS A 22 -10.32 4.84 39.83
C HIS A 22 -9.85 3.79 38.81
N GLN A 23 -10.72 2.82 38.52
CA GLN A 23 -10.59 2.00 37.32
C GLN A 23 -10.80 2.94 36.14
N SER A 24 -9.69 3.49 35.62
CA SER A 24 -9.67 4.01 34.27
C SER A 24 -10.03 2.84 33.37
N HIS A 25 -11.27 2.81 32.88
CA HIS A 25 -11.67 1.97 31.77
C HIS A 25 -10.87 2.41 30.54
N GLN A 26 -9.62 1.99 30.45
CA GLN A 26 -8.90 1.90 29.20
C GLN A 26 -9.56 0.76 28.43
N HIS A 27 -10.48 1.14 27.55
CA HIS A 27 -11.00 0.28 26.51
C HIS A 27 -9.84 -0.05 25.55
N LYS A 28 -8.93 -0.93 25.98
CA LYS A 28 -8.04 -1.63 25.05
C LYS A 28 -8.95 -2.56 24.27
N SER A 29 -9.33 -2.11 23.08
CA SER A 29 -9.92 -2.98 22.07
C SER A 29 -8.90 -4.08 21.77
N ASP A 30 -9.07 -5.25 22.38
CA ASP A 30 -8.33 -6.48 22.09
C ASP A 30 -8.75 -6.97 20.69
N HIS A 31 -8.32 -6.25 19.66
CA HIS A 31 -8.35 -6.72 18.29
C HIS A 31 -7.23 -7.75 18.16
N GLY A 32 -7.58 -9.02 17.93
CA GLY A 32 -6.60 -10.06 17.66
C GLY A 32 -5.73 -9.70 16.44
N PRO A 33 -4.54 -10.30 16.27
CA PRO A 33 -3.65 -10.01 15.14
C PRO A 33 -4.32 -10.12 13.75
N THR A 34 -5.28 -11.03 13.60
CA THR A 34 -6.09 -11.22 12.38
C THR A 34 -7.12 -10.11 12.17
N ASP A 35 -7.70 -9.58 13.24
CA ASP A 35 -8.65 -8.47 13.20
C ASP A 35 -7.94 -7.16 12.82
N LEU A 36 -6.74 -6.93 13.36
CA LEU A 36 -5.90 -5.80 13.00
C LEU A 36 -5.46 -5.84 11.53
N SER A 37 -5.14 -7.03 11.01
CA SER A 37 -4.80 -7.26 9.60
C SER A 37 -5.97 -6.98 8.67
N ALA A 38 -7.16 -7.46 9.02
CA ALA A 38 -8.36 -7.25 8.21
C ALA A 38 -8.74 -5.76 8.18
N TRP A 39 -8.71 -5.12 9.34
CA TRP A 39 -9.01 -3.70 9.47
C TRP A 39 -8.09 -2.84 8.58
N ILE A 40 -6.76 -3.03 8.64
CA ILE A 40 -5.86 -2.16 7.86
C ILE A 40 -6.01 -2.35 6.36
N VAL A 41 -6.24 -3.58 5.91
CA VAL A 41 -6.48 -3.86 4.48
C VAL A 41 -7.80 -3.25 4.03
N GLN A 42 -8.86 -3.36 4.83
CA GLN A 42 -10.14 -2.72 4.54
C GLN A 42 -10.03 -1.20 4.46
N VAL A 43 -9.27 -0.58 5.37
CA VAL A 43 -8.96 0.85 5.32
C VAL A 43 -8.19 1.19 4.04
N GLY A 44 -7.19 0.39 3.67
CA GLY A 44 -6.45 0.54 2.40
C GLY A 44 -7.37 0.51 1.18
N ILE A 45 -8.24 -0.49 1.08
CA ILE A 45 -9.26 -0.62 0.03
C ILE A 45 -10.17 0.60 -0.01
N ALA A 46 -10.69 1.04 1.14
CA ALA A 46 -11.59 2.19 1.20
C ALA A 46 -10.89 3.47 0.72
N VAL A 47 -9.63 3.68 1.12
CA VAL A 47 -8.82 4.81 0.67
C VAL A 47 -8.56 4.72 -0.84
N ASN A 48 -8.07 3.60 -1.35
CA ASN A 48 -7.74 3.46 -2.77
C ASN A 48 -8.97 3.51 -3.68
N LEU A 49 -10.09 2.94 -3.25
CA LEU A 49 -11.37 3.11 -3.94
C LEU A 49 -11.81 4.58 -3.93
N GLY A 50 -11.71 5.26 -2.79
CA GLY A 50 -12.01 6.69 -2.68
C GLY A 50 -11.14 7.54 -3.61
N LEU A 51 -9.84 7.27 -3.65
CA LEU A 51 -8.89 7.94 -4.55
C LEU A 51 -9.23 7.67 -6.03
N ALA A 52 -9.52 6.43 -6.39
CA ALA A 52 -9.92 6.07 -7.76
C ALA A 52 -11.18 6.83 -8.18
N VAL A 53 -12.21 6.88 -7.33
CA VAL A 53 -13.44 7.65 -7.60
C VAL A 53 -13.14 9.15 -7.71
N ILE A 54 -12.36 9.73 -6.79
CA ILE A 54 -12.00 11.15 -6.83
C ILE A 54 -11.25 11.49 -8.12
N LYS A 55 -10.31 10.65 -8.55
CA LYS A 55 -9.52 10.86 -9.77
C LYS A 55 -10.35 10.68 -11.04
N LEU A 56 -11.20 9.66 -11.12
CA LEU A 56 -12.07 9.43 -12.28
C LEU A 56 -13.14 10.51 -12.41
N VAL A 57 -13.83 10.84 -11.32
CA VAL A 57 -14.85 11.90 -11.31
C VAL A 57 -14.21 13.27 -11.53
N GLY A 58 -13.06 13.53 -10.90
CA GLY A 58 -12.27 14.74 -11.13
C GLY A 58 -11.81 14.83 -12.59
N GLY A 59 -11.31 13.74 -13.15
CA GLY A 59 -10.89 13.66 -14.54
C GLY A 59 -12.03 13.98 -15.51
N TRP A 60 -13.22 13.42 -15.28
CA TRP A 60 -14.42 13.76 -16.06
C TRP A 60 -14.88 15.22 -15.85
N ALA A 61 -14.98 15.67 -14.60
CA ALA A 61 -15.47 17.01 -14.26
C ALA A 61 -14.54 18.13 -14.74
N PHE A 62 -13.23 17.88 -14.76
CA PHE A 62 -12.20 18.82 -15.21
C PHE A 62 -11.72 18.55 -16.63
N SER A 63 -12.34 17.58 -17.34
CA SER A 63 -11.95 17.14 -18.70
C SER A 63 -10.45 16.80 -18.82
N SER A 64 -9.86 16.25 -17.75
CA SER A 64 -8.43 15.93 -17.68
C SER A 64 -8.19 14.45 -17.99
N LYS A 65 -7.54 14.19 -19.13
CA LYS A 65 -7.12 12.83 -19.54
C LYS A 65 -6.10 12.25 -18.57
N SER A 66 -5.12 13.05 -18.13
CA SER A 66 -4.09 12.65 -17.18
C SER A 66 -4.70 12.22 -15.83
N LEU A 67 -5.63 13.01 -15.27
CA LEU A 67 -6.29 12.66 -14.01
C LEU A 67 -7.20 11.42 -14.13
N THR A 68 -7.83 11.23 -15.30
CA THR A 68 -8.63 10.02 -15.58
C THR A 68 -7.73 8.77 -15.70
N ALA A 69 -6.57 8.89 -16.35
CA ALA A 69 -5.59 7.80 -16.47
C ALA A 69 -5.05 7.38 -15.10
N ASP A 70 -4.72 8.34 -14.23
CA ASP A 70 -4.31 8.07 -12.84
C ASP A 70 -5.45 7.43 -12.01
N GLY A 71 -6.71 7.71 -12.36
CA GLY A 71 -7.89 7.00 -11.83
C GLY A 71 -7.95 5.52 -12.21
N TRP A 72 -7.60 5.18 -13.45
CA TRP A 72 -7.46 3.79 -13.91
C TRP A 72 -6.27 3.05 -13.31
N HIS A 73 -5.16 3.76 -13.10
CA HIS A 73 -4.04 3.22 -12.34
C HIS A 73 -4.47 2.85 -10.91
N SER A 74 -5.17 3.76 -10.23
CA SER A 74 -5.70 3.53 -8.86
C SER A 74 -6.74 2.39 -8.79
N MET A 75 -7.43 2.07 -9.89
CA MET A 75 -8.31 0.90 -9.97
C MET A 75 -7.52 -0.41 -10.06
N THR A 76 -6.35 -0.40 -10.71
CA THR A 76 -5.43 -1.55 -10.75
C THR A 76 -4.82 -1.80 -9.37
N ASP A 77 -4.48 -0.74 -8.62
CA ASP A 77 -4.03 -0.85 -7.22
C ASP A 77 -5.04 -1.57 -6.33
N LEU A 78 -6.34 -1.30 -6.56
CA LEU A 78 -7.43 -1.93 -5.82
C LEU A 78 -7.43 -3.46 -5.99
N VAL A 79 -7.01 -3.96 -7.15
CA VAL A 79 -6.89 -5.42 -7.38
C VAL A 79 -5.87 -6.03 -6.42
N THR A 80 -4.73 -5.38 -6.22
CA THR A 80 -3.69 -5.82 -5.28
C THR A 80 -4.20 -5.80 -3.84
N ASP A 81 -4.90 -4.75 -3.43
CA ASP A 81 -5.48 -4.69 -2.09
C ASP A 81 -6.59 -5.73 -1.87
N LEU A 82 -7.42 -6.00 -2.88
CA LEU A 82 -8.45 -7.04 -2.81
C LEU A 82 -7.83 -8.43 -2.67
N LEU A 83 -6.72 -8.71 -3.36
CA LEU A 83 -5.96 -9.95 -3.18
C LEU A 83 -5.44 -10.06 -1.74
N ALA A 84 -4.92 -8.97 -1.17
CA ALA A 84 -4.50 -8.94 0.22
C ALA A 84 -5.66 -9.21 1.18
N LEU A 85 -6.85 -8.65 0.92
CA LEU A 85 -8.04 -8.89 1.73
C LEU A 85 -8.50 -10.33 1.64
N ILE A 86 -8.55 -10.90 0.43
CA ILE A 86 -8.89 -12.31 0.22
C ILE A 86 -7.98 -13.19 1.08
N SER A 87 -6.67 -12.92 1.10
CA SER A 87 -5.75 -13.67 1.94
C SER A 87 -6.13 -13.61 3.42
N VAL A 88 -6.30 -12.41 3.96
CA VAL A 88 -6.63 -12.22 5.38
C VAL A 88 -7.96 -12.88 5.74
N VAL A 89 -8.98 -12.71 4.88
CA VAL A 89 -10.31 -13.29 5.07
C VAL A 89 -10.25 -14.82 5.04
N VAL A 90 -9.56 -15.40 4.06
CA VAL A 90 -9.44 -16.86 3.95
C VAL A 90 -8.72 -17.44 5.16
N ILE A 91 -7.60 -16.84 5.59
CA ILE A 91 -6.82 -17.27 6.75
C ILE A 91 -7.64 -17.13 8.05
N ALA A 92 -8.48 -16.10 8.16
CA ALA A 92 -9.36 -15.89 9.30
C ALA A 92 -10.59 -16.82 9.34
N MET A 93 -10.86 -17.59 8.27
CA MET A 93 -11.99 -18.51 8.15
C MET A 93 -11.54 -19.98 8.21
N PRO A 94 -11.62 -20.64 9.39
CA PRO A 94 -11.11 -22.01 9.56
C PRO A 94 -11.75 -23.04 8.62
N LYS A 95 -13.08 -22.97 8.44
CA LYS A 95 -13.83 -23.86 7.54
C LYS A 95 -13.37 -23.73 6.09
N LEU A 96 -13.10 -22.50 5.63
CA LEU A 96 -12.65 -22.25 4.26
C LEU A 96 -11.18 -22.64 4.09
N THR A 97 -10.34 -22.36 5.08
CA THR A 97 -8.95 -22.81 5.11
C THR A 97 -8.84 -24.34 5.02
N GLU A 98 -9.64 -25.08 5.81
CA GLU A 98 -9.68 -26.54 5.75
C GLU A 98 -10.21 -27.07 4.43
N PHE A 99 -11.22 -26.41 3.85
CA PHE A 99 -11.75 -26.76 2.54
C PHE A 99 -10.73 -26.58 1.41
N LEU A 100 -9.91 -25.51 1.46
CA LEU A 100 -8.91 -25.19 0.43
C LEU A 100 -7.59 -25.96 0.61
N ARG A 101 -7.28 -26.42 1.83
CA ARG A 101 -6.02 -27.11 2.16
C ARG A 101 -5.67 -28.30 1.25
N PRO A 102 -6.62 -29.16 0.80
CA PRO A 102 -6.31 -30.25 -0.14
C PRO A 102 -5.87 -29.78 -1.53
N THR A 103 -6.29 -28.58 -1.95
CA THR A 103 -5.98 -28.01 -3.27
C THR A 103 -4.79 -27.06 -3.21
N VAL A 104 -4.71 -26.25 -2.16
CA VAL A 104 -3.67 -25.25 -1.93
C VAL A 104 -3.02 -25.51 -0.58
N SER A 105 -1.81 -26.06 -0.60
CA SER A 105 -1.09 -26.43 0.62
C SER A 105 -0.69 -25.21 1.46
N ASN A 106 -0.40 -24.08 0.82
CA ASN A 106 -0.05 -22.82 1.49
C ASN A 106 -0.82 -21.63 0.90
N ILE A 107 -1.93 -21.27 1.53
CA ILE A 107 -2.82 -20.19 1.05
C ILE A 107 -2.11 -18.83 1.11
N GLU A 108 -1.49 -18.50 2.25
CA GLU A 108 -0.78 -17.23 2.42
C GLU A 108 0.40 -17.13 1.44
N GLY A 109 1.18 -18.20 1.33
CA GLY A 109 2.30 -18.28 0.39
C GLY A 109 1.86 -18.11 -1.05
N SER A 110 0.79 -18.80 -1.47
CA SER A 110 0.27 -18.69 -2.84
C SER A 110 -0.17 -17.26 -3.18
N ILE A 111 -0.90 -16.59 -2.28
CA ILE A 111 -1.37 -15.22 -2.50
C ILE A 111 -0.20 -14.22 -2.44
N SER A 112 0.75 -14.42 -1.52
CA SER A 112 1.97 -13.61 -1.44
C SER A 112 2.80 -13.70 -2.73
N LEU A 113 2.91 -14.90 -3.32
CA LEU A 113 3.57 -15.09 -4.62
C LEU A 113 2.81 -14.38 -5.74
N THR A 114 1.48 -14.43 -5.76
CA THR A 114 0.67 -13.71 -6.74
C THR A 114 0.90 -12.20 -6.66
N ILE A 115 0.84 -11.62 -5.46
CA ILE A 115 1.06 -10.18 -5.25
C ILE A 115 2.51 -9.80 -5.62
N SER A 116 3.50 -10.61 -5.23
CA SER A 116 4.90 -10.37 -5.59
C SER A 116 5.14 -10.48 -7.10
N GLY A 117 4.50 -11.43 -7.76
CA GLY A 117 4.55 -11.57 -9.22
C GLY A 117 3.93 -10.37 -9.92
N LEU A 118 2.77 -9.90 -9.45
CA LEU A 118 2.13 -8.69 -9.97
C LEU A 118 3.03 -7.46 -9.79
N LEU A 119 3.66 -7.31 -8.62
CA LEU A 119 4.62 -6.24 -8.37
C LEU A 119 5.84 -6.25 -9.32
N VAL A 120 6.35 -7.43 -9.67
CA VAL A 120 7.43 -7.55 -10.66
C VAL A 120 6.93 -7.10 -12.04
N LEU A 121 5.73 -7.53 -12.45
CA LEU A 121 5.14 -7.13 -13.72
C LEU A 121 4.89 -5.62 -13.79
N MET A 122 4.33 -5.04 -12.72
CA MET A 122 4.12 -3.60 -12.59
C MET A 122 5.45 -2.86 -12.64
N GLY A 123 6.44 -3.29 -11.86
CA GLY A 123 7.77 -2.66 -11.87
C GLY A 123 8.44 -2.72 -13.25
N ILE A 124 8.31 -3.82 -14.00
CA ILE A 124 8.83 -3.92 -15.37
C ILE A 124 8.08 -2.99 -16.32
N HIS A 125 6.75 -2.92 -16.20
CA HIS A 125 5.91 -2.06 -17.01
C HIS A 125 6.25 -0.57 -16.80
N GLU A 126 6.27 -0.12 -15.55
CA GLU A 126 6.65 1.25 -15.18
C GLU A 126 8.10 1.57 -15.58
N GLY A 127 9.02 0.62 -15.37
CA GLY A 127 10.41 0.75 -15.79
C GLY A 127 10.56 0.88 -17.32
N TRP A 128 9.71 0.19 -18.09
CA TRP A 128 9.67 0.30 -19.54
C TRP A 128 9.21 1.68 -20.00
N GLU A 129 8.13 2.21 -19.43
CA GLU A 129 7.63 3.55 -19.75
C GLU A 129 8.67 4.63 -19.42
N SER A 130 9.31 4.50 -18.25
CA SER A 130 10.37 5.38 -17.80
C SER A 130 11.60 5.32 -18.73
N LEU A 131 11.94 4.14 -19.26
CA LEU A 131 13.04 3.96 -20.20
C LEU A 131 12.75 4.60 -21.56
N VAL A 132 11.54 4.44 -22.08
CA VAL A 132 11.10 5.06 -23.33
C VAL A 132 11.14 6.58 -23.20
N SER A 133 10.58 7.13 -22.11
CA SER A 133 10.58 8.57 -21.82
C SER A 133 11.99 9.14 -21.69
N PHE A 134 12.91 8.39 -21.07
CA PHE A 134 14.32 8.75 -21.00
C PHE A 134 14.95 8.80 -22.40
N HIS A 135 14.71 7.79 -23.23
CA HIS A 135 15.26 7.76 -24.59
C HIS A 135 14.75 8.95 -25.43
N GLU A 136 13.46 9.28 -25.37
CA GLU A 136 12.89 10.43 -26.07
C GLU A 136 13.50 11.76 -25.59
N SER A 137 13.69 11.93 -24.28
CA SER A 137 14.24 13.15 -23.70
C SER A 137 15.68 13.46 -24.13
N PHE A 138 16.49 12.43 -24.44
CA PHE A 138 17.90 12.60 -24.81
C PHE A 138 18.16 12.44 -26.32
N PHE A 139 17.38 11.62 -27.02
CA PHE A 139 17.62 11.23 -28.41
C PHE A 139 16.54 11.71 -29.38
N GLY A 140 15.41 12.25 -28.88
CA GLY A 140 14.28 12.74 -29.68
C GLY A 140 14.58 13.94 -30.58
N GLN A 141 15.75 14.59 -30.42
CA GLN A 141 16.18 15.67 -31.33
C GLN A 141 16.53 15.19 -32.77
N ALA A 142 16.51 13.89 -33.05
CA ALA A 142 16.87 13.34 -34.38
C ALA A 142 15.70 13.28 -35.40
N LEU A 143 14.44 13.47 -34.99
CA LEU A 143 13.27 13.29 -35.87
C LEU A 143 12.72 14.59 -36.48
N LEU A 144 13.56 15.62 -36.70
CA LEU A 144 13.22 16.79 -37.52
C LEU A 144 13.67 16.66 -38.99
N PHE A 145 14.15 15.47 -39.40
CA PHE A 145 14.64 15.21 -40.77
C PHE A 145 14.03 13.97 -41.46
N GLY A 146 12.86 13.47 -41.06
CA GLY A 146 12.26 12.34 -41.76
C GLY A 146 10.82 12.08 -41.38
N GLU A 147 9.89 12.65 -42.15
CA GLU A 147 8.46 12.35 -42.09
C GLU A 147 8.19 10.85 -42.28
N SER A 148 7.40 10.25 -41.39
CA SER A 148 6.23 9.45 -41.79
C SER A 148 5.32 9.20 -40.57
N GLY A 149 4.12 9.78 -40.62
CA GLY A 149 3.07 9.58 -39.63
C GLY A 149 2.58 8.14 -39.55
N LEU A 150 3.05 7.44 -38.53
CA LEU A 150 2.31 6.37 -37.88
C LEU A 150 2.13 6.81 -36.44
N GLY A 151 0.95 7.35 -36.15
CA GLY A 151 0.54 7.77 -34.81
C GLY A 151 0.57 6.59 -33.85
N TYR A 152 1.69 6.46 -33.15
CA TYR A 152 1.72 5.82 -31.85
C TYR A 152 1.51 6.95 -30.84
N ASP A 153 0.24 7.24 -30.58
CA ASP A 153 -0.21 8.01 -29.41
C ASP A 153 0.03 7.17 -28.13
N SER A 154 1.28 6.77 -27.91
CA SER A 154 1.74 6.03 -26.73
C SER A 154 2.42 6.96 -25.72
N HIS A 155 2.31 8.28 -25.94
CA HIS A 155 2.45 9.24 -24.85
C HIS A 155 1.25 9.04 -23.92
N GLY A 156 1.44 8.28 -22.84
CA GLY A 156 0.73 8.59 -21.60
C GLY A 156 1.12 10.02 -21.26
N ASP A 157 0.33 10.98 -21.77
CA ASP A 157 0.56 12.42 -21.69
C ASP A 157 0.91 12.82 -20.24
N ILE A 158 2.21 12.96 -19.97
CA ILE A 158 2.73 14.03 -19.13
C ILE A 158 3.20 15.17 -20.06
N HIS A 159 2.46 15.41 -21.15
CA HIS A 159 2.49 16.70 -21.82
C HIS A 159 1.66 17.69 -21.00
N HIS A 160 2.35 18.55 -20.25
CA HIS A 160 2.05 19.96 -19.96
C HIS A 160 0.62 20.53 -20.10
N ASP A 161 -0.44 19.79 -19.81
CA ASP A 161 -1.61 20.39 -19.17
C ASP A 161 -1.19 20.60 -17.74
N VAL A 162 -0.71 21.82 -17.44
CA VAL A 162 -0.47 22.29 -16.09
C VAL A 162 -1.59 21.70 -15.24
N PRO A 163 -1.28 20.83 -14.24
CA PRO A 163 -2.32 20.31 -13.38
C PRO A 163 -3.13 21.53 -12.97
N SER A 164 -4.43 21.56 -13.29
CA SER A 164 -5.27 22.62 -12.79
C SER A 164 -4.95 22.69 -11.29
N LEU A 165 -4.94 23.89 -10.69
CA LEU A 165 -4.62 24.03 -9.26
C LEU A 165 -5.38 22.99 -8.39
N GLN A 166 -6.49 22.47 -8.92
CA GLN A 166 -7.26 21.35 -8.43
C GLN A 166 -6.59 19.95 -8.47
N ALA A 167 -5.93 19.56 -9.56
CA ALA A 167 -5.25 18.26 -9.67
C ALA A 167 -4.03 18.15 -8.73
N ALA A 168 -3.35 19.26 -8.45
CA ALA A 168 -2.19 19.29 -7.54
C ALA A 168 -2.56 18.92 -6.09
N TRP A 169 -3.69 19.39 -5.57
CA TRP A 169 -4.11 19.04 -4.21
C TRP A 169 -4.60 17.58 -4.11
N ILE A 170 -5.20 17.03 -5.17
CA ILE A 170 -5.61 15.61 -5.24
C ILE A 170 -4.36 14.72 -5.23
N ALA A 171 -3.32 15.07 -5.98
CA ALA A 171 -2.04 14.36 -5.97
C ALA A 171 -1.38 14.43 -4.58
N GLY A 172 -1.35 15.62 -3.97
CA GLY A 172 -0.82 15.79 -2.61
C GLY A 172 -1.57 14.96 -1.57
N LEU A 173 -2.91 14.94 -1.62
CA LEU A 173 -3.75 14.11 -0.76
C LEU A 173 -3.47 12.61 -0.98
N THR A 174 -3.29 12.20 -2.23
CA THR A 174 -2.95 10.81 -2.60
C THR A 174 -1.63 10.38 -1.97
N ILE A 175 -0.58 11.21 -2.07
CA ILE A 175 0.74 10.91 -1.49
C ILE A 175 0.64 10.74 0.03
N LEU A 176 -0.02 11.69 0.70
CA LEU A 176 -0.15 11.63 2.17
C LEU A 176 -0.95 10.40 2.61
N ALA A 177 -2.02 10.06 1.89
CA ALA A 177 -2.84 8.89 2.18
C ALA A 177 -2.04 7.60 1.98
N LYS A 178 -1.35 7.44 0.85
CA LYS A 178 -0.54 6.24 0.54
C LYS A 178 0.65 6.10 1.50
N GLU A 179 1.32 7.20 1.87
CA GLU A 179 2.44 7.17 2.82
C GLU A 179 1.98 6.82 4.25
N TRP A 180 0.79 7.30 4.65
CA TRP A 180 0.19 6.90 5.92
C TRP A 180 -0.18 5.41 5.92
N LEU A 181 -0.81 4.93 4.85
CA LEU A 181 -1.17 3.52 4.67
C LEU A 181 0.08 2.65 4.71
N TYR A 182 1.15 3.01 4.00
CA TYR A 182 2.41 2.28 4.01
C TYR A 182 2.91 2.05 5.44
N HIS A 183 3.02 3.11 6.24
CA HIS A 183 3.55 3.00 7.60
C HIS A 183 2.67 2.12 8.50
N LYS A 184 1.34 2.23 8.38
CA LYS A 184 0.41 1.43 9.18
C LYS A 184 0.40 -0.03 8.75
N THR A 185 0.32 -0.30 7.45
CA THR A 185 0.34 -1.65 6.89
C THR A 185 1.67 -2.34 7.17
N MET A 186 2.81 -1.66 7.00
CA MET A 186 4.13 -2.25 7.26
C MET A 186 4.34 -2.55 8.75
N LYS A 187 3.84 -1.70 9.65
CA LYS A 187 3.87 -1.98 11.09
C LYS A 187 3.08 -3.25 11.42
N ILE A 188 1.86 -3.37 10.90
CA ILE A 188 1.00 -4.53 11.15
C ILE A 188 1.59 -5.78 10.50
N ALA A 189 2.13 -5.68 9.28
CA ALA A 189 2.82 -6.77 8.61
C ALA A 189 3.98 -7.34 9.43
N ALA A 190 4.76 -6.48 10.09
CA ALA A 190 5.85 -6.89 10.97
C ALA A 190 5.34 -7.56 12.26
N GLU A 191 4.25 -7.04 12.84
CA GLU A 191 3.60 -7.60 14.04
C GLU A 191 2.95 -8.96 13.77
N THR A 192 2.33 -9.15 12.61
CA THR A 192 1.64 -10.39 12.23
C THR A 192 2.50 -11.35 11.41
N LYS A 193 3.72 -10.94 11.04
CA LYS A 193 4.66 -11.67 10.18
C LYS A 193 4.05 -12.05 8.82
N SER A 194 3.10 -11.25 8.33
CA SER A 194 2.40 -11.55 7.08
C SER A 194 3.19 -11.06 5.86
N SER A 195 3.56 -12.01 5.00
CA SER A 195 4.24 -11.72 3.72
C SER A 195 3.32 -11.02 2.72
N VAL A 196 2.02 -11.30 2.80
CA VAL A 196 0.99 -10.64 1.99
C VAL A 196 0.87 -9.16 2.36
N LEU A 197 0.75 -8.84 3.65
CA LEU A 197 0.67 -7.45 4.09
C LEU A 197 1.97 -6.68 3.82
N ALA A 198 3.13 -7.33 3.97
CA ALA A 198 4.42 -6.71 3.66
C ALA A 198 4.51 -6.35 2.16
N SER A 199 4.07 -7.24 1.28
CA SER A 199 4.02 -6.98 -0.17
C SER A 199 3.06 -5.86 -0.52
N ASN A 200 1.86 -5.86 0.09
CA ASN A 200 0.87 -4.80 -0.12
C ASN A 200 1.39 -3.43 0.34
N ALA A 201 2.13 -3.38 1.46
CA ALA A 201 2.76 -2.15 1.91
C ALA A 201 3.87 -1.67 0.96
N VAL A 202 4.69 -2.59 0.43
CA VAL A 202 5.71 -2.24 -0.58
C VAL A 202 5.08 -1.65 -1.84
N HIS A 203 3.95 -2.20 -2.29
CA HIS A 203 3.15 -1.64 -3.39
C HIS A 203 2.78 -0.18 -3.11
N GLN A 204 2.10 0.06 -1.99
CA GLN A 204 1.65 1.41 -1.60
C GLN A 204 2.80 2.43 -1.48
N ARG A 205 3.96 1.97 -1.02
CA ARG A 205 5.17 2.80 -0.95
C ARG A 205 5.74 3.13 -2.31
N ALA A 206 5.71 2.20 -3.26
CA ALA A 206 6.18 2.42 -4.61
C ALA A 206 5.44 3.58 -5.26
N ASP A 207 4.12 3.56 -5.15
CA ASP A 207 3.24 4.57 -5.74
C ASP A 207 3.43 5.94 -5.08
N SER A 208 3.62 5.98 -3.75
CA SER A 208 3.88 7.25 -3.05
C SER A 208 5.21 7.85 -3.48
N LEU A 209 6.27 7.03 -3.60
CA LEU A 209 7.59 7.46 -4.05
C LEU A 209 7.59 7.91 -5.51
N MET A 210 6.88 7.20 -6.39
CA MET A 210 6.74 7.58 -7.80
C MET A 210 6.03 8.95 -7.91
N SER A 211 4.94 9.14 -7.17
CA SER A 211 4.25 10.42 -7.12
C SER A 211 5.13 11.56 -6.58
N MET A 212 6.00 11.28 -5.59
CA MET A 212 6.97 12.26 -5.09
C MET A 212 8.01 12.63 -6.15
N VAL A 213 8.54 11.64 -6.89
CA VAL A 213 9.47 11.86 -8.01
C VAL A 213 8.83 12.79 -9.05
N THR A 214 7.58 12.52 -9.43
CA THR A 214 6.86 13.33 -10.42
C THR A 214 6.66 14.77 -9.94
N ILE A 215 6.29 14.99 -8.67
CA ILE A 215 6.21 16.36 -8.12
C ILE A 215 7.57 17.06 -8.18
N VAL A 216 8.66 16.38 -7.81
CA VAL A 216 10.00 16.95 -7.87
C VAL A 216 10.39 17.29 -9.31
N ALA A 217 10.06 16.44 -10.28
CA ALA A 217 10.33 16.69 -11.69
C ALA A 217 9.52 17.87 -12.25
N ILE A 218 8.24 18.00 -11.88
CA ILE A 218 7.39 19.13 -12.25
C ILE A 218 7.95 20.43 -11.66
N LEU A 219 8.24 20.47 -10.37
CA LEU A 219 8.81 21.65 -9.72
C LEU A 219 10.18 22.00 -10.30
N GLY A 220 11.02 20.99 -10.55
CA GLY A 220 12.33 21.14 -11.18
C GLY A 220 12.24 21.77 -12.56
N SER A 221 11.33 21.27 -13.40
CA SER A 221 11.14 21.75 -14.78
C SER A 221 10.61 23.18 -14.86
N ASN A 222 9.96 23.68 -13.80
CA ASN A 222 9.55 25.09 -13.69
C ASN A 222 10.72 26.02 -13.32
N ILE A 223 11.76 25.51 -12.67
CA ILE A 223 12.93 26.29 -12.22
C ILE A 223 14.09 26.17 -13.21
N PHE A 224 14.25 25.02 -13.86
CA PHE A 224 15.33 24.68 -14.78
C PHE A 224 14.76 24.12 -16.09
N LYS A 225 15.16 24.69 -17.23
CA LYS A 225 14.58 24.33 -18.55
C LYS A 225 14.96 22.94 -19.08
N ASP A 226 15.93 22.27 -18.47
CA ASP A 226 16.50 20.99 -18.96
C ASP A 226 16.44 19.86 -17.91
N THR A 227 15.43 19.84 -17.03
CA THR A 227 15.28 18.81 -15.97
C THR A 227 14.17 17.80 -16.23
N ALA A 228 13.60 17.76 -17.43
CA ALA A 228 12.54 16.80 -17.79
C ALA A 228 12.98 15.32 -17.58
N TRP A 229 14.27 15.04 -17.75
CA TRP A 229 14.85 13.72 -17.52
C TRP A 229 14.79 13.23 -16.06
N ILE A 230 14.53 14.11 -15.08
CA ILE A 230 14.45 13.74 -13.66
C ILE A 230 13.30 12.76 -13.43
N ASP A 231 12.15 12.94 -14.08
CA ASP A 231 11.00 12.05 -13.95
C ASP A 231 11.35 10.65 -14.45
N SER A 232 11.93 10.57 -15.66
CA SER A 232 12.31 9.31 -16.29
C SER A 232 13.47 8.60 -15.58
N VAL A 233 14.39 9.32 -14.94
CA VAL A 233 15.43 8.68 -14.10
C VAL A 233 14.85 8.21 -12.78
N GLY A 234 13.97 9.01 -12.18
CA GLY A 234 13.30 8.66 -10.93
C GLY A 234 12.40 7.44 -11.09
N GLY A 235 11.60 7.35 -12.16
CA GLY A 235 10.80 6.15 -12.47
C GLY A 235 11.64 4.89 -12.67
N LEU A 236 12.81 4.99 -13.32
CA LEU A 236 13.76 3.88 -13.45
C LEU A 236 14.33 3.44 -12.09
N CYS A 237 14.58 4.39 -11.20
CA CYS A 237 15.04 4.09 -9.84
C CYS A 237 13.94 3.41 -9.01
N ILE A 238 12.70 3.91 -9.06
CA ILE A 238 11.58 3.33 -8.31
C ILE A 238 11.25 1.93 -8.84
N SER A 239 11.15 1.73 -10.15
CA SER A 239 10.93 0.40 -10.74
C SER A 239 11.97 -0.62 -10.28
N ALA A 240 13.26 -0.27 -10.27
CA ALA A 240 14.32 -1.14 -9.77
C ALA A 240 14.15 -1.50 -8.28
N ILE A 241 13.76 -0.52 -7.45
CA ILE A 241 13.48 -0.74 -6.01
C ILE A 241 12.30 -1.70 -5.83
N VAL A 242 11.22 -1.51 -6.58
CA VAL A 242 10.01 -2.33 -6.52
C VAL A 242 10.30 -3.76 -6.94
N ILE A 243 10.93 -3.95 -8.09
CA ILE A 243 11.29 -5.29 -8.60
C ILE A 243 12.17 -6.00 -7.58
N ARG A 244 13.19 -5.32 -7.04
CA ARG A 244 14.07 -5.91 -6.03
C ARG A 244 13.29 -6.32 -4.77
N ALA A 245 12.42 -5.46 -4.26
CA ALA A 245 11.62 -5.75 -3.07
C ALA A 245 10.65 -6.92 -3.30
N ALA A 246 10.03 -6.97 -4.48
CA ALA A 246 9.13 -8.05 -4.88
C ALA A 246 9.87 -9.40 -5.00
N LEU A 247 11.05 -9.41 -5.62
CA LEU A 247 11.90 -10.61 -5.71
C LEU A 247 12.40 -11.06 -4.32
N GLU A 248 12.75 -10.11 -3.44
CA GLU A 248 13.12 -10.42 -2.07
C GLU A 248 11.95 -11.08 -1.31
N ASN A 249 10.73 -10.56 -1.45
CA ASN A 249 9.55 -11.18 -0.84
C ASN A 249 9.25 -12.57 -1.44
N LEU A 250 9.31 -12.71 -2.76
CA LEU A 250 9.12 -13.99 -3.45
C LEU A 250 10.09 -15.05 -2.93
N THR A 251 11.39 -14.73 -2.86
CA THR A 251 12.40 -15.66 -2.36
C THR A 251 12.20 -16.01 -0.88
N LYS A 252 11.78 -15.06 -0.04
CA LYS A 252 11.41 -15.32 1.37
C LYS A 252 10.23 -16.28 1.45
N THR A 253 9.15 -16.00 0.73
CA THR A 253 7.94 -16.85 0.72
C THR A 253 8.26 -18.27 0.23
N VAL A 254 9.03 -18.43 -0.85
CA VAL A 254 9.44 -19.75 -1.35
C VAL A 254 10.29 -20.52 -0.33
N LYS A 255 11.22 -19.84 0.36
CA LYS A 255 12.06 -20.47 1.39
C LYS A 255 11.21 -20.95 2.58
N THR A 256 10.32 -20.09 3.07
CA THR A 256 9.40 -20.44 4.16
C THR A 256 8.50 -21.60 3.77
N TRP A 257 8.03 -21.63 2.53
CA TRP A 257 7.23 -22.74 2.01
C TRP A 257 8.03 -24.05 2.02
N LYS A 258 9.24 -24.07 1.44
CA LYS A 258 10.09 -25.27 1.41
C LYS A 258 10.52 -25.78 2.78
N SER A 259 10.56 -24.92 3.81
CA SER A 259 10.90 -25.32 5.17
C SER A 259 9.71 -25.88 5.97
N ALA A 260 8.49 -25.76 5.45
CA ALA A 260 7.27 -26.23 6.10
C ALA A 260 6.80 -27.61 5.59
N ASP A 261 7.33 -28.06 4.45
CA ASP A 261 7.16 -29.40 3.87
C ASP A 261 8.30 -30.34 4.31
#